data_AF-A0A1F9YDC8-F1
#
_entry.id   AF-A0A1F9YDC8-F1
#
_cell.length_a   1.000
_cell.length_b   1.000
_cell.length_c   1.000
_cell.angle_alpha   90.00
_cell.angle_beta   90.00
_cell.angle_gamma   90.00
#
_symmetry.space_group_name_H-M   'P 1'
#
loop_
_entity.id
_entity.type
_entity.pdbx_description
1 polymer ?
#
loop_
_entity_poly.entity_id
_entity_poly.type
_entity_poly.pdbx_seq_one_letter_code
_entity_poly.pdbx_strand_id
1 'polypeptide(L)'
;MNKEDAIKLAKNFEKKFNGVRDKYRDHPTLGALVRQCELLYWVMRDWVKGEYEMPWFAIAAITASLLYVISPIDFIPDFIPVIGYLDDLFIVLLCVKLIREELKKYCDQKGLDRNLYKLG
;
A
#
# COMPACT_ATOMS: atom_id res chain seq x y z
N MET A 1 0.99 -5.28 22.63
CA MET A 1 0.26 -4.12 22.05
C MET A 1 -1.23 -4.29 22.36
N ASN A 2 -1.84 -3.37 23.09
CA ASN A 2 -3.27 -3.47 23.44
C ASN A 2 -4.18 -2.96 22.31
N LYS A 3 -5.42 -3.46 22.26
CA LYS A 3 -6.40 -3.13 21.21
C LYS A 3 -6.68 -1.62 21.11
N GLU A 4 -6.64 -0.91 22.24
CA GLU A 4 -6.80 0.55 22.30
C GLU A 4 -5.61 1.31 21.68
N ASP A 5 -4.38 0.85 21.90
CA ASP A 5 -3.18 1.46 21.32
C ASP A 5 -3.17 1.34 19.80
N ALA A 6 -3.56 0.16 19.29
CA ALA A 6 -3.68 -0.09 17.86
C ALA A 6 -4.75 0.81 17.20
N ILE A 7 -5.91 0.99 17.85
CA ILE A 7 -6.97 1.88 17.36
C ILE A 7 -6.52 3.35 17.38
N LYS A 8 -5.80 3.77 18.42
CA LYS A 8 -5.29 5.15 18.55
C LYS A 8 -4.21 5.43 17.50
N LEU A 9 -3.34 4.45 17.23
CA LEU A 9 -2.34 4.52 16.17
C LEU A 9 -3.00 4.65 14.79
N ALA A 10 -4.00 3.82 14.50
CA ALA A 10 -4.75 3.86 13.24
C ALA A 10 -5.44 5.22 13.02
N LYS A 11 -6.11 5.77 14.05
CA LYS A 11 -6.75 7.09 13.97
C LYS A 11 -5.75 8.23 13.75
N ASN A 12 -4.61 8.19 14.44
CA ASN A 12 -3.54 9.17 14.25
C ASN A 12 -2.94 9.09 12.85
N PHE A 13 -2.80 7.86 12.33
CA PHE A 13 -2.37 7.63 10.97
C PHE A 13 -3.35 8.21 9.96
N GLU A 14 -4.63 7.87 10.02
CA GLU A 14 -5.64 8.39 9.09
C GLU A 14 -5.65 9.93 9.09
N LYS A 15 -5.56 10.54 10.27
CA LYS A 15 -5.50 12.00 10.40
C LYS A 15 -4.26 12.59 9.71
N LYS A 16 -3.09 12.00 9.92
CA LYS A 16 -1.83 12.43 9.28
C LYS A 16 -1.85 12.19 7.78
N PHE A 17 -2.34 11.03 7.35
CA PHE A 17 -2.49 10.64 5.96
C PHE A 17 -3.42 11.57 5.21
N ASN A 18 -4.60 11.86 5.76
CA ASN A 18 -5.55 12.80 5.18
C ASN A 18 -4.95 14.21 5.08
N GLY A 19 -4.20 14.67 6.09
CA GLY A 19 -3.50 15.96 6.03
C GLY A 19 -2.40 16.02 4.97
N VAL A 20 -1.65 14.93 4.76
CA VAL A 20 -0.65 14.82 3.68
C VAL A 20 -1.34 14.74 2.32
N ARG A 21 -2.41 13.94 2.21
CA ARG A 21 -3.22 13.82 1.00
C ARG A 21 -3.71 15.19 0.56
N ASP A 22 -4.44 15.88 1.43
CA ASP A 22 -5.09 17.14 1.09
C ASP A 22 -4.07 18.26 0.80
N LYS A 23 -2.88 18.21 1.40
CA LYS A 23 -1.80 19.18 1.17
C LYS A 23 -1.00 18.94 -0.11
N TYR A 24 -0.78 17.68 -0.49
CA TYR A 24 0.15 17.32 -1.57
C TYR A 24 -0.55 16.71 -2.80
N ARG A 25 -1.87 16.52 -2.79
CA ARG A 25 -2.67 16.01 -3.93
C ARG A 25 -2.40 16.80 -5.23
N ASP A 26 -2.32 18.12 -5.12
CA ASP A 26 -2.13 19.04 -6.25
C ASP A 26 -0.65 19.35 -6.55
N HIS A 27 0.28 18.78 -5.78
CA HIS A 27 1.70 19.02 -6.01
C HIS A 27 2.18 18.26 -7.26
N PRO A 28 2.94 18.89 -8.17
CA PRO A 28 3.32 18.30 -9.46
C PRO A 28 4.13 16.99 -9.33
N THR A 29 4.97 16.87 -8.31
CA THR A 29 5.78 15.67 -8.07
C THR A 29 5.21 14.73 -7.00
N LEU A 30 4.68 15.27 -5.90
CA LEU A 30 4.21 14.50 -4.74
C LEU A 30 2.77 14.04 -4.90
N GLY A 31 1.96 14.71 -5.72
CA GLY A 31 0.59 14.31 -6.00
C GLY A 31 0.51 12.91 -6.60
N ALA A 32 1.49 12.50 -7.39
CA ALA A 32 1.55 11.14 -7.91
C ALA A 32 1.75 10.09 -6.81
N LEU A 33 2.60 10.36 -5.81
CA LEU A 33 2.81 9.46 -4.67
C LEU A 33 1.56 9.38 -3.80
N VAL A 34 0.91 10.53 -3.55
CA VAL A 34 -0.35 10.60 -2.81
C VAL A 34 -1.43 9.77 -3.52
N ARG A 35 -1.57 9.92 -4.84
CA ARG A 35 -2.53 9.14 -5.64
C ARG A 35 -2.23 7.64 -5.61
N GLN A 36 -0.96 7.24 -5.68
CA GLN A 36 -0.61 5.83 -5.53
C GLN A 36 -0.98 5.29 -4.15
N CYS A 37 -0.73 6.03 -3.07
CA CYS A 37 -1.15 5.63 -1.73
C CYS A 37 -2.68 5.55 -1.61
N GLU A 38 -3.41 6.48 -2.24
CA GLU A 38 -4.88 6.46 -2.30
C GLU A 38 -5.40 5.23 -3.03
N LEU A 39 -4.79 4.85 -4.15
CA LEU A 39 -5.12 3.62 -4.88
C LEU A 39 -4.87 2.37 -4.04
N LEU A 40 -3.71 2.28 -3.37
CA LEU A 40 -3.37 1.17 -2.48
C LEU A 40 -4.40 1.02 -1.34
N TYR A 41 -4.82 2.14 -0.76
CA TYR A 41 -5.86 2.16 0.26
C TYR A 41 -7.22 1.70 -0.27
N TRP A 42 -7.62 2.14 -1.48
CA TRP A 42 -8.88 1.72 -2.10
C TRP A 42 -8.91 0.23 -2.41
N VAL A 43 -7.85 -0.31 -3.00
CA VAL A 43 -7.71 -1.75 -3.28
C VAL A 43 -7.80 -2.55 -1.98
N MET A 44 -7.08 -2.14 -0.94
CA MET A 44 -7.12 -2.80 0.37
C MET A 44 -8.52 -2.76 0.98
N ARG A 45 -9.21 -1.61 0.90
CA ARG A 45 -10.58 -1.45 1.40
C ARG A 45 -11.56 -2.35 0.66
N ASP A 46 -11.48 -2.40 -0.67
CA ASP A 46 -12.37 -3.23 -1.50
C ASP A 46 -12.09 -4.72 -1.28
N TRP A 47 -10.83 -5.11 -1.05
CA TRP A 47 -10.47 -6.46 -0.65
C TRP A 47 -11.03 -6.86 0.72
N VAL A 48 -10.91 -6.00 1.74
CA VAL A 48 -11.46 -6.27 3.09
C VAL A 48 -12.99 -6.43 3.04
N LYS A 49 -13.66 -5.72 2.14
CA LYS A 49 -15.11 -5.83 1.94
C LYS A 49 -15.54 -7.03 1.08
N GLY A 50 -14.59 -7.72 0.43
CA GLY A 50 -14.89 -8.77 -0.55
C GLY A 50 -15.44 -8.25 -1.88
N GLU A 51 -15.30 -6.96 -2.19
CA GLU A 51 -15.70 -6.35 -3.47
C GLU A 51 -14.63 -6.56 -4.56
N TYR A 52 -13.41 -6.94 -4.17
CA TYR A 52 -12.30 -7.22 -5.09
C TYR A 52 -11.41 -8.34 -4.54
N GLU A 53 -11.20 -9.39 -5.34
CA GLU A 53 -10.31 -10.49 -4.98
C GLU A 53 -8.91 -10.24 -5.52
N MET A 54 -7.90 -10.51 -4.70
CA MET A 54 -6.51 -10.33 -5.07
C MET A 54 -5.67 -11.43 -4.41
N PRO A 55 -4.51 -11.80 -4.96
CA PRO A 55 -3.65 -12.78 -4.34
C PRO A 55 -3.18 -12.30 -2.97
N TRP A 56 -3.07 -13.22 -2.01
CA TRP A 56 -2.68 -12.90 -0.64
C TRP A 56 -1.31 -12.18 -0.55
N PHE A 57 -0.37 -12.53 -1.43
CA PHE A 57 0.94 -11.88 -1.50
C PHE A 57 0.86 -10.41 -1.93
N ALA A 58 -0.10 -10.08 -2.80
CA ALA A 58 -0.31 -8.71 -3.24
C ALA A 58 -0.87 -7.86 -2.10
N ILE A 59 -1.79 -8.42 -1.31
CA ILE A 59 -2.30 -7.77 -0.09
C ILE A 59 -1.19 -7.59 0.95
N ALA A 60 -0.33 -8.59 1.15
CA ALA A 60 0.80 -8.49 2.07
C ALA A 60 1.74 -7.33 1.71
N ALA A 61 2.04 -7.16 0.43
CA ALA A 61 2.92 -6.08 -0.03
C ALA A 61 2.24 -4.70 -0.11
N ILE A 62 0.93 -4.62 -0.41
CA ILE A 62 0.16 -3.38 -0.23
C ILE A 62 0.19 -2.96 1.24
N THR A 63 -0.03 -3.91 2.15
CA THR A 63 0.01 -3.68 3.59
C THR A 63 1.40 -3.22 4.03
N ALA A 64 2.47 -3.87 3.58
CA ALA A 64 3.85 -3.46 3.87
C ALA A 64 4.16 -2.05 3.34
N SER A 65 3.70 -1.73 2.13
CA SER A 65 3.89 -0.41 1.50
C SER A 65 3.17 0.68 2.27
N LEU A 66 1.90 0.44 2.65
CA LEU A 66 1.14 1.38 3.47
C LEU A 66 1.83 1.58 4.82
N LEU A 67 2.17 0.48 5.53
CA LEU A 67 2.90 0.51 6.80
C LEU A 67 4.21 1.30 6.73
N TYR A 68 5.00 1.12 5.67
CA TYR A 68 6.23 1.87 5.45
C TYR A 68 5.98 3.38 5.33
N VAL A 69 4.89 3.79 4.66
CA VAL A 69 4.48 5.20 4.57
C VAL A 69 3.97 5.74 5.92
N ILE A 70 3.33 4.91 6.75
CA ILE A 70 2.84 5.28 8.09
C ILE A 70 3.99 5.56 9.04
N SER A 71 4.91 4.61 9.14
CA SER A 71 6.05 4.63 10.06
C SER A 71 7.23 3.91 9.41
N PRO A 72 8.13 4.64 8.74
CA PRO A 72 9.27 4.05 8.04
C PRO A 72 10.30 3.38 8.97
N ILE A 73 10.14 3.45 10.30
CA ILE A 73 11.16 3.03 11.28
C ILE A 73 10.65 1.87 12.18
N ASP A 74 9.35 1.74 12.46
CA ASP A 74 8.84 0.85 13.53
C ASP A 74 8.49 -0.59 13.11
N PHE A 75 8.58 -0.96 11.83
CA PHE A 75 8.12 -2.30 11.36
C PHE A 75 9.25 -3.28 10.94
N ILE A 76 10.51 -2.87 11.08
CA ILE A 76 11.68 -3.74 10.94
C ILE A 76 12.13 -4.41 12.28
N PRO A 77 11.45 -4.32 13.46
CA PRO A 77 12.04 -4.84 14.68
C PRO A 77 12.05 -6.38 14.67
N ASP A 78 13.27 -6.92 14.58
CA ASP A 78 13.76 -8.22 15.05
C ASP A 78 13.07 -9.52 14.59
N PHE A 79 12.21 -9.52 13.55
CA PHE A 79 11.50 -10.74 13.11
C PHE A 79 12.09 -11.50 11.91
N ILE A 80 13.20 -11.04 11.30
CA ILE A 80 13.79 -11.73 10.13
C ILE A 80 15.23 -12.15 10.45
N PRO A 81 15.43 -13.30 11.12
CA PRO A 81 16.76 -13.91 11.24
C PRO A 81 17.17 -14.55 9.90
N VAL A 82 17.78 -13.75 9.04
CA VAL A 82 18.97 -14.01 8.17
C VAL A 82 19.15 -15.38 7.45
N ILE A 83 18.10 -16.12 7.06
CA ILE A 83 18.27 -17.41 6.34
C ILE A 83 17.24 -17.58 5.21
N GLY A 84 17.27 -16.74 4.16
CA GLY A 84 16.31 -16.87 3.03
C GLY A 84 16.40 -15.89 1.85
N TYR A 85 17.35 -14.95 1.84
CA TYR A 85 17.27 -13.71 1.03
C TYR A 85 17.11 -13.82 -0.48
N LEU A 86 17.54 -14.92 -1.13
CA LEU A 86 17.50 -15.02 -2.59
C LEU A 86 16.11 -15.41 -3.11
N ASP A 87 15.43 -16.33 -2.40
CA ASP A 87 14.05 -16.73 -2.70
C ASP A 87 13.08 -15.59 -2.37
N ASP A 88 13.30 -14.92 -1.23
CA ASP A 88 12.55 -13.73 -0.84
C ASP A 88 12.73 -12.56 -1.81
N LEU A 89 13.92 -12.32 -2.36
CA LEU A 89 14.14 -11.26 -3.33
C LEU A 89 13.42 -11.57 -4.66
N PHE A 90 13.44 -12.82 -5.10
CA PHE A 90 12.71 -13.26 -6.29
C PHE A 90 11.20 -13.15 -6.09
N ILE A 91 10.69 -13.55 -4.92
CA ILE A 91 9.30 -13.38 -4.50
C ILE A 91 8.94 -11.90 -4.41
N VAL A 92 9.78 -11.04 -3.86
CA VAL A 92 9.55 -9.58 -3.79
C VAL A 92 9.52 -8.96 -5.19
N LEU A 93 10.44 -9.33 -6.08
CA LEU A 93 10.44 -8.87 -7.47
C LEU A 93 9.19 -9.33 -8.23
N LEU A 94 8.78 -10.58 -8.04
CA LEU A 94 7.52 -11.10 -8.57
C LEU A 94 6.33 -10.38 -7.95
N CYS A 95 6.30 -10.15 -6.64
CA CYS A 95 5.26 -9.40 -5.95
C CYS A 95 5.14 -7.98 -6.49
N VAL A 96 6.25 -7.25 -6.64
CA VAL A 96 6.24 -5.89 -7.20
C VAL A 96 5.70 -5.89 -8.64
N LYS A 97 6.11 -6.85 -9.46
CA LYS A 97 5.56 -7.02 -10.82
C LYS A 97 4.08 -7.39 -10.81
N LEU A 98 3.68 -8.35 -10.00
CA LEU A 98 2.32 -8.87 -9.94
C LEU A 98 1.36 -7.84 -9.36
N ILE A 99 1.74 -7.14 -8.31
CA ILE A 99 0.95 -6.02 -7.75
C ILE A 99 0.79 -4.94 -8.80
N ARG A 100 1.82 -4.63 -9.60
CA ARG A 100 1.67 -3.66 -10.68
C ARG A 100 0.58 -4.09 -11.66
N GLU A 101 0.54 -5.36 -12.04
CA GLU A 101 -0.51 -5.91 -12.91
C GLU A 101 -1.88 -5.95 -12.22
N GLU A 102 -1.95 -6.31 -10.94
CA GLU A 102 -3.20 -6.30 -10.16
C GLU A 102 -3.76 -4.88 -9.96
N LEU A 103 -2.91 -3.89 -9.72
CA LEU A 103 -3.32 -2.48 -9.63
C LEU A 103 -3.84 -1.97 -10.98
N LYS A 104 -3.23 -2.38 -12.10
CA LYS A 104 -3.74 -2.07 -13.44
C LYS A 104 -5.12 -2.69 -13.66
N LYS A 105 -5.30 -3.98 -13.34
CA LYS A 105 -6.59 -4.67 -13.43
C LYS A 105 -7.66 -3.99 -12.59
N TYR A 106 -7.32 -3.60 -11.36
CA TYR A 106 -8.24 -2.86 -10.49
C TYR A 106 -8.62 -1.51 -11.10
N CYS A 107 -7.65 -0.76 -11.64
CA CYS A 107 -7.93 0.48 -12.36
C CYS A 107 -8.86 0.24 -13.55
N ASP A 108 -8.64 -0.81 -14.34
CA ASP A 108 -9.48 -1.14 -15.49
C ASP A 108 -10.91 -1.48 -15.09
N GLN A 109 -11.06 -2.31 -14.06
CA GLN A 109 -12.36 -2.73 -13.55
C GLN A 109 -13.16 -1.56 -12.98
N LYS A 110 -12.49 -0.58 -12.37
CA LYS A 110 -13.12 0.62 -11.79
C LYS A 110 -13.17 1.80 -12.76
N GLY A 111 -12.64 1.68 -13.98
CA GLY A 111 -12.59 2.76 -14.98
C GLY A 111 -11.66 3.92 -14.60
N LEU A 112 -10.59 3.65 -13.83
CA LEU A 112 -9.62 4.64 -13.38
C LEU A 112 -8.50 4.83 -14.43
N ASP A 113 -8.08 6.08 -14.65
CA ASP A 113 -6.95 6.37 -15.56
C ASP A 113 -5.61 5.95 -14.94
N ARG A 114 -4.97 4.93 -15.53
CA ARG A 114 -3.68 4.37 -15.09
C ARG A 114 -2.55 5.40 -15.08
N ASN A 115 -2.60 6.41 -15.95
CA ASN A 115 -1.55 7.44 -16.05
C ASN A 115 -1.49 8.30 -14.79
N LEU A 116 -2.63 8.53 -14.14
CA LEU A 116 -2.72 9.28 -12.88
C LEU A 116 -1.93 8.64 -11.74
N TYR A 117 -1.77 7.32 -11.80
CA TYR A 117 -1.06 6.49 -10.82
C TYR A 117 0.34 6.06 -11.28
N LYS A 118 0.81 6.53 -12.45
CA LYS A 118 2.07 6.08 -13.09
C LYS A 118 2.11 4.57 -13.34
N LEU A 119 0.95 3.98 -13.65
CA LEU A 119 0.78 2.57 -14.01
C LEU A 119 0.74 2.33 -15.54
N GLY A 120 1.08 3.35 -16.33
CA GLY A 120 1.29 3.26 -17.78
C GLY A 120 2.41 2.30 -18.17
#